data_AF-A0A1I0ACV7-F1
#
_entry.id   AF-A0A1I0ACV7-F1
#
_cell.length_a   1.000
_cell.length_b   1.000
_cell.length_c   1.000
_cell.angle_alpha   90.00
_cell.angle_beta   90.00
_cell.angle_gamma   90.00
#
_symmetry.space_group_name_H-M   'P 1'
#
loop_
_entity.id
_entity.type
_entity.pdbx_description
1 polymer ?
#
loop_
_entity_poly.entity_id
_entity_poly.type
_entity_poly.pdbx_seq_one_letter_code
_entity_poly.pdbx_strand_id
1 'polypeptide(L)'
;MKGRATAAEAEDRVQGTGSPQERIREESPHGRTPRPGRPSFVVRPGSDVYVPAFDVRADACTAAQVRLGGDVLDGRTVPLSPSDPDTAAAQIAHAGRLLGQAAELTR
;
A
#
# COMPACT_ATOMS: atom_id res chain seq x y z
N MET A 1 24.04 13.56 -20.65
CA MET A 1 23.28 14.43 -19.73
C MET A 1 21.96 13.74 -19.42
N LYS A 2 21.85 13.00 -18.31
CA LYS A 2 20.61 12.32 -17.92
C LYS A 2 19.89 13.17 -16.85
N GLY A 3 18.65 13.55 -17.16
CA GLY A 3 17.79 14.34 -16.29
C GLY A 3 17.53 13.58 -14.99
N ARG A 4 17.88 14.23 -13.88
CA ARG A 4 17.62 13.77 -12.52
C ARG A 4 16.21 14.19 -12.17
N ALA A 5 15.24 13.27 -12.29
CA ALA A 5 13.90 13.49 -11.75
C ALA A 5 14.06 13.73 -10.24
N THR A 6 13.57 14.88 -9.77
CA THR A 6 13.70 15.29 -8.38
C THR A 6 12.66 14.57 -7.54
N ALA A 7 12.99 14.25 -6.29
CA ALA A 7 12.09 13.57 -5.36
C ALA A 7 10.72 14.27 -5.20
N ALA A 8 10.63 15.57 -5.54
CA ALA A 8 9.41 16.36 -5.56
C ALA A 8 8.39 15.94 -6.64
N GLU A 9 8.82 15.35 -7.77
CA GLU A 9 7.90 14.90 -8.83
C GLU A 9 7.26 13.54 -8.51
N ALA A 10 7.83 12.77 -7.57
CA ALA A 10 7.32 11.47 -7.16
C ALA A 10 6.13 11.57 -6.20
N GLU A 11 5.99 12.69 -5.47
CA GLU A 11 4.97 12.88 -4.45
C GLU A 11 3.58 13.18 -5.03
N ASP A 12 3.52 13.77 -6.24
CA ASP A 12 2.26 14.23 -6.85
C ASP A 12 1.39 13.07 -7.40
N ARG A 13 1.97 11.90 -7.68
CA ARG A 13 1.22 10.72 -8.19
C ARG A 13 0.56 9.86 -7.12
N VAL A 14 0.77 10.15 -5.83
CA VAL A 14 0.24 9.34 -4.73
C VAL A 14 -1.21 9.71 -4.37
N GLN A 15 -1.79 10.74 -5.00
CA GLN A 15 -3.18 11.14 -4.79
C GLN A 15 -4.13 10.15 -5.51
N GLY A 16 -4.55 9.11 -4.78
CA GLY A 16 -5.48 8.11 -5.28
C GLY A 16 -6.77 8.74 -5.81
N THR A 17 -7.24 8.25 -6.95
CA THR A 17 -8.32 8.79 -7.78
C THR A 17 -9.77 8.55 -7.26
N GLY A 18 -9.97 8.47 -5.94
CA GLY A 18 -11.29 8.16 -5.33
C GLY A 18 -11.85 9.33 -4.52
N SER A 19 -13.18 9.46 -4.50
CA SER A 19 -13.88 10.42 -3.63
C SER A 19 -13.51 10.16 -2.16
N PRO A 20 -13.32 11.17 -1.28
CA PRO A 20 -12.99 10.95 0.13
C PRO A 20 -13.99 10.03 0.85
N GLN A 21 -15.24 10.01 0.39
CA GLN A 21 -16.34 9.22 0.94
C GLN A 21 -16.32 7.75 0.50
N GLU A 22 -15.52 7.42 -0.52
CA GLU A 22 -15.36 6.07 -1.08
C GLU A 22 -14.32 5.23 -0.31
N ARG A 23 -13.41 5.89 0.43
CA ARG A 23 -12.34 5.23 1.21
C ARG A 23 -12.77 4.74 2.59
N ILE A 24 -14.06 4.78 2.90
CA ILE A 24 -14.61 4.47 4.22
C ILE A 24 -15.86 3.62 4.03
N ARG A 25 -15.99 2.55 4.80
CA ARG A 25 -17.15 1.66 4.82
C ARG A 25 -17.79 1.62 6.19
N GLU A 26 -19.11 1.71 6.22
CA GLU A 26 -19.90 1.42 7.41
C GLU A 26 -20.15 -0.08 7.53
N GLU A 27 -19.78 -0.65 8.66
CA GLU A 27 -20.04 -2.03 9.02
C GLU A 27 -21.17 -2.07 10.05
N SER A 28 -22.27 -2.74 9.68
CA SER A 28 -23.37 -3.03 10.60
C SER A 28 -22.88 -3.90 11.75
N PRO A 29 -23.30 -3.64 13.00
CA PRO A 29 -22.99 -4.51 14.14
C PRO A 29 -23.81 -5.82 14.04
N HIS A 30 -23.46 -6.71 13.12
CA HIS A 30 -24.08 -8.03 13.00
C HIS A 30 -23.61 -8.93 14.16
N GLY A 31 -24.51 -9.74 14.73
CA GLY A 31 -24.16 -10.77 15.72
C GLY A 31 -24.06 -10.34 17.19
N ARG A 32 -24.34 -9.07 17.53
CA ARG A 32 -24.53 -8.68 18.94
C ARG A 32 -25.98 -8.89 19.36
N THR A 33 -26.20 -9.51 20.52
CA THR A 33 -27.50 -9.56 21.18
C THR A 33 -28.10 -8.16 21.27
N PRO A 34 -29.42 -7.97 21.02
CA PRO A 34 -30.03 -6.66 21.06
C PRO A 34 -29.78 -6.01 22.43
N ARG A 35 -29.02 -4.91 22.44
CA ARG A 35 -28.86 -4.08 23.64
C ARG A 35 -29.77 -2.87 23.51
N PRO A 36 -30.38 -2.40 24.61
CA PRO A 36 -31.11 -1.13 24.58
C PRO A 36 -30.16 0.00 24.15
N GLY A 37 -30.54 0.72 23.08
CA GLY A 37 -29.75 1.78 22.46
C GLY A 37 -29.79 1.73 20.92
N ARG A 38 -29.53 2.85 20.25
CA ARG A 38 -29.38 2.88 18.78
C ARG A 38 -28.11 2.08 18.40
N PRO A 39 -28.18 1.13 17.45
CA PRO A 39 -27.00 0.42 16.99
C PRO A 39 -25.96 1.40 16.43
N SER A 40 -24.75 1.37 16.98
CA SER A 40 -23.63 2.14 16.45
C SER A 40 -22.98 1.37 15.31
N PHE A 41 -22.84 2.01 14.15
CA PHE A 41 -22.08 1.47 13.03
C PHE A 41 -20.59 1.62 13.31
N VAL A 42 -19.80 0.61 12.90
CA VAL A 42 -18.35 0.68 12.96
C VAL A 42 -17.85 1.23 11.64
N VAL A 43 -17.06 2.28 11.70
CA VAL A 43 -16.42 2.88 10.54
C VAL A 43 -15.11 2.14 10.28
N ARG A 44 -14.97 1.57 9.08
CA ARG A 44 -13.77 0.85 8.62
C ARG A 44 -13.16 1.56 7.42
N PRO A 45 -11.84 1.47 7.20
CA PRO A 45 -11.27 1.84 5.91
C PRO A 45 -11.90 1.03 4.78
N GLY A 46 -12.02 1.66 3.61
CA GLY A 46 -12.37 0.99 2.37
C GLY A 46 -11.35 -0.10 2.05
N SER A 47 -11.81 -1.22 1.51
CA SER A 47 -10.96 -2.38 1.23
C SER A 47 -10.12 -2.24 -0.05
N ASP A 48 -10.36 -1.19 -0.82
CA ASP A 48 -9.80 -0.90 -2.14
C ASP A 48 -8.57 0.03 -2.11
N VAL A 49 -8.17 0.46 -0.91
CA VAL A 49 -7.01 1.32 -0.72
C VAL A 49 -5.85 0.52 -0.16
N TYR A 50 -4.73 0.59 -0.88
CA TYR A 50 -3.52 -0.14 -0.59
C TYR A 50 -2.31 0.78 -0.60
N VAL A 51 -1.30 0.45 0.19
CA VAL A 51 -0.03 1.15 0.26
C VAL A 51 1.10 0.12 0.13
N PRO A 52 2.10 0.35 -0.73
CA PRO A 52 3.30 -0.47 -0.73
C PRO A 52 4.14 -0.18 0.52
N ALA A 53 4.52 -1.22 1.24
CA ALA A 53 5.43 -1.16 2.38
C ALA A 53 6.76 -1.84 2.01
N PHE A 54 7.87 -1.28 2.47
CA PHE A 54 9.21 -1.81 2.20
C PHE A 54 9.97 -2.00 3.51
N ASP A 55 10.54 -3.19 3.68
CA ASP A 55 11.60 -3.47 4.64
C ASP A 55 12.91 -3.61 3.86
N VAL A 56 13.87 -2.71 4.11
CA VAL A 56 15.13 -2.63 3.36
C VAL A 56 16.27 -3.00 4.29
N ARG A 57 16.93 -4.12 3.97
CA ARG A 57 18.13 -4.62 4.62
C ARG A 57 19.33 -4.45 3.68
N ALA A 58 20.54 -4.68 4.17
CA ALA A 58 21.75 -4.47 3.39
C ALA A 58 21.81 -5.33 2.12
N ASP A 59 21.31 -6.56 2.17
CA ASP A 59 21.40 -7.58 1.12
C ASP A 59 20.06 -7.91 0.47
N ALA A 60 18.96 -7.35 0.95
CA ALA A 60 17.62 -7.69 0.51
C ALA A 60 16.60 -6.59 0.78
N CYS A 61 15.55 -6.56 -0.04
CA CYS A 61 14.36 -5.75 0.20
C CYS A 61 13.12 -6.63 0.16
N THR A 62 12.29 -6.54 1.20
CA THR A 62 10.95 -7.09 1.19
C THR A 62 9.98 -5.97 0.85
N ALA A 63 9.24 -6.13 -0.23
CA ALA A 63 8.16 -5.24 -0.61
C ALA A 63 6.83 -5.95 -0.40
N ALA A 64 5.85 -5.28 0.19
CA ALA A 64 4.55 -5.84 0.49
C ALA A 64 3.42 -4.88 0.11
N GLN A 65 2.31 -5.42 -0.35
CA GLN A 65 1.07 -4.66 -0.53
C GLN A 65 0.26 -4.75 0.77
N VAL A 66 -0.04 -3.59 1.36
CA VAL A 66 -0.74 -3.51 2.65
C VAL A 66 -2.04 -2.74 2.47
N ARG A 67 -3.16 -3.30 2.94
CA ARG A 67 -4.45 -2.60 2.99
C ARG A 67 -4.46 -1.58 4.12
N LEU A 68 -5.25 -0.51 3.96
CA LEU A 68 -5.59 0.35 5.08
C LEU A 68 -6.24 -0.49 6.21
N GLY A 69 -5.59 -0.51 7.38
CA GLY A 69 -5.95 -1.41 8.49
C GLY A 69 -4.82 -2.39 8.85
N GLY A 70 -3.80 -2.53 8.01
CA GLY A 70 -2.58 -3.29 8.32
C GLY A 70 -2.53 -4.71 7.75
N ASP A 71 -3.55 -5.14 7.01
CA ASP A 71 -3.56 -6.47 6.40
C ASP A 71 -2.56 -6.54 5.24
N VAL A 72 -1.63 -7.50 5.30
CA VAL A 72 -0.69 -7.79 4.21
C VAL A 72 -1.35 -8.72 3.20
N LEU A 73 -1.39 -8.32 1.93
CA LEU A 73 -2.09 -9.05 0.86
C LEU A 73 -1.15 -9.88 0.00
N ASP A 74 -0.04 -9.28 -0.42
CA ASP A 74 1.05 -9.93 -1.16
C ASP A 74 2.37 -9.38 -0.64
N GLY A 75 3.42 -10.20 -0.69
CA GLY A 75 4.74 -9.87 -0.20
C GLY A 75 5.81 -10.59 -1.00
N ARG A 76 6.86 -9.87 -1.39
CA ARG A 76 7.97 -10.41 -2.17
C ARG A 76 9.28 -9.90 -1.63
N THR A 77 10.24 -10.80 -1.48
CA THR A 77 11.61 -10.45 -1.12
C THR A 77 12.50 -10.57 -2.34
N VAL A 78 13.28 -9.52 -2.61
CA VAL A 78 14.28 -9.47 -3.67
C VAL A 78 15.67 -9.25 -3.07
N PRO A 79 16.72 -9.91 -3.59
CA PRO A 79 18.07 -9.58 -3.20
C PRO A 79 18.44 -8.18 -3.70
N LEU A 80 19.24 -7.47 -2.92
CA LEU A 80 19.84 -6.18 -3.30
C LEU A 80 21.32 -6.34 -3.56
N SER A 81 21.85 -5.50 -4.45
CA SER A 81 23.29 -5.34 -4.65
C SER A 81 23.80 -4.22 -3.73
N PRO A 82 24.37 -4.52 -2.54
CA PRO A 82 24.75 -3.50 -1.55
C PRO A 82 25.85 -2.54 -2.00
N SER A 83 26.68 -2.96 -2.95
CA SER A 83 27.84 -2.21 -3.41
C SER A 83 27.50 -1.05 -4.34
N ASP A 84 26.26 -0.98 -4.84
CA ASP A 84 25.80 0.06 -5.76
C ASP A 84 24.41 0.57 -5.34
N PRO A 85 24.33 1.75 -4.69
CA PRO A 85 23.07 2.28 -4.18
C PRO A 85 22.08 2.65 -5.28
N ASP A 86 22.55 3.06 -6.47
CA ASP A 86 21.67 3.40 -7.58
C ASP A 86 21.01 2.13 -8.15
N THR A 87 21.78 1.05 -8.28
CA THR A 87 21.23 -0.26 -8.63
C THR A 87 20.26 -0.78 -7.58
N ALA A 88 20.60 -0.66 -6.29
CA ALA A 88 19.71 -1.07 -5.20
C ALA A 88 18.39 -0.27 -5.23
N ALA A 89 18.45 1.04 -5.42
CA ALA A 89 17.26 1.89 -5.56
C ALA A 89 16.40 1.47 -6.76
N ALA A 90 17.02 1.14 -7.90
CA ALA A 90 16.32 0.65 -9.08
C ALA A 90 15.63 -0.70 -8.82
N GLN A 91 16.28 -1.60 -8.09
CA GLN A 91 15.73 -2.91 -7.68
C GLN A 91 14.50 -2.73 -6.77
N ILE A 92 14.59 -1.87 -5.75
CA ILE A 92 13.47 -1.55 -4.84
C ILE A 92 12.30 -0.95 -5.63
N ALA A 93 12.56 0.05 -6.48
CA ALA A 93 11.53 0.71 -7.27
C ALA A 93 10.86 -0.28 -8.25
N HIS A 94 11.62 -1.22 -8.81
CA HIS A 94 11.07 -2.28 -9.67
C HIS A 94 10.15 -3.22 -8.89
N ALA A 95 10.58 -3.70 -7.71
CA ALA A 95 9.75 -4.52 -6.84
C ALA A 95 8.43 -3.81 -6.46
N GLY A 96 8.50 -2.51 -6.16
CA GLY A 96 7.33 -1.68 -5.89
C GLY A 96 6.34 -1.60 -7.05
N ARG A 97 6.83 -1.41 -8.29
CA ARG A 97 5.97 -1.36 -9.48
C ARG A 97 5.28 -2.68 -9.75
N LEU A 98 5.98 -3.81 -9.59
CA LEU A 98 5.38 -5.14 -9.79
C LEU A 98 4.24 -5.40 -8.81
N LEU A 99 4.37 -4.97 -7.56
CA LEU A 99 3.29 -5.07 -6.57
C LEU A 99 2.12 -4.14 -6.91
N GLY A 100 2.38 -2.90 -7.34
CA GLY A 100 1.33 -1.98 -7.80
C GLY A 100 0.53 -2.54 -8.98
N GLN A 101 1.18 -3.18 -9.95
CA GLN A 101 0.51 -3.80 -11.08
C GLN A 101 -0.34 -5.02 -10.68
N ALA A 102 0.13 -5.84 -9.74
CA ALA A 102 -0.66 -6.95 -9.21
C ALA A 102 -1.91 -6.46 -8.46
N ALA A 103 -1.81 -5.33 -7.77
CA ALA A 103 -2.92 -4.68 -7.08
C ALA A 103 -4.02 -4.22 -8.05
N GLU A 104 -3.63 -3.61 -9.16
CA GLU A 104 -4.55 -3.10 -10.19
C GLU A 104 -5.32 -4.24 -10.88
N LEU A 105 -4.69 -5.42 -11.04
CA LEU A 105 -5.34 -6.61 -11.62
C LEU A 105 -6.37 -7.27 -10.70
N THR A 106 -6.33 -6.96 -9.40
CA THR A 106 -7.22 -7.58 -8.39
C THR A 106 -8.43 -6.68 -8.07
N ARG A 107 -8.58 -5.54 -8.75
CA ARG A 107 -9.66 -4.55 -8.56
C ARG A 107 -10.90 -4.88 -9.39
#